data_AF-A0A379T6Y6-F1
#
_entry.id   AF-A0A379T6Y6-F1
#
_cell.length_a   1.000
_cell.length_b   1.000
_cell.length_c   1.000
_cell.angle_alpha   90.00
_cell.angle_beta   90.00
_cell.angle_gamma   90.00
#
_symmetry.space_group_name_H-M   'P 1'
#
loop_
_entity.id
_entity.type
_entity.pdbx_description
1 polymer ?
#
loop_
_entity_poly.entity_id
_entity_poly.type
_entity_poly.pdbx_seq_one_letter_code
_entity_poly.pdbx_strand_id
1 'polypeptide(L)'
;MNYGLNEYANNIIWAIGDACEEHGLPHPTVITESGRAVTAHHTVLVSNIIGVERNEYTDPTAPAEDAPRALQNLWETWQEMHKPGTRRSLREWLHDSQMDLHDIHIGYSSGAFSLQERAWAEQLYLSMCHEVQKQLDPQKPCASPDYRRTARANGGQNVRQLLAVPVDAGCVGGSISCSLCCRWKA
;
A
#
# COMPACT_ATOMS: atom_id res chain seq x y z
N MET A 1 -12.49 -9.79 10.63
CA MET A 1 -13.09 -10.83 11.49
C MET A 1 -13.81 -11.80 10.58
N ASN A 2 -13.69 -13.11 10.81
CA ASN A 2 -14.33 -14.13 9.97
C ASN A 2 -15.70 -14.57 10.51
N TYR A 3 -16.27 -13.82 11.46
CA TYR A 3 -17.55 -14.10 12.10
C TYR A 3 -18.37 -12.83 12.27
N GLY A 4 -19.69 -12.99 12.28
CA GLY A 4 -20.66 -11.92 12.54
C GLY A 4 -20.96 -11.72 14.03
N LEU A 5 -21.70 -10.65 14.36
CA LEU A 5 -22.11 -10.38 15.73
C LEU A 5 -22.97 -11.50 16.33
N ASN A 6 -23.88 -12.06 15.53
CA ASN A 6 -24.74 -13.16 15.97
C ASN A 6 -23.96 -14.45 16.20
N GLU A 7 -22.96 -14.74 15.35
CA GLU A 7 -22.10 -15.91 15.50
C GLU A 7 -21.23 -15.80 16.76
N TYR A 8 -20.70 -14.60 17.04
CA TYR A 8 -20.01 -14.30 18.30
C TYR A 8 -20.91 -14.54 19.51
N ALA A 9 -22.14 -14.03 19.51
CA ALA A 9 -23.09 -14.22 20.61
C ALA A 9 -23.46 -15.69 20.79
N ASN A 10 -23.78 -16.39 19.70
CA ASN A 10 -24.16 -17.81 19.73
C ASN A 10 -23.03 -18.68 20.28
N ASN A 11 -21.79 -18.47 19.84
CA ASN A 11 -20.65 -19.27 20.31
C ASN A 11 -20.41 -19.10 21.82
N ILE A 12 -20.60 -17.90 22.38
CA ILE A 12 -20.46 -17.67 23.83
C ILE A 12 -21.61 -18.30 24.60
N ILE A 13 -22.85 -18.12 24.15
CA ILE A 13 -24.03 -18.63 24.86
C ILE A 13 -24.06 -20.16 24.85
N TRP A 14 -23.77 -20.80 23.71
CA TRP A 14 -23.70 -22.26 23.63
C TRP A 14 -22.61 -22.83 24.53
N ALA A 15 -21.40 -22.27 24.50
CA ALA A 15 -20.30 -22.77 25.33
C ALA A 15 -20.60 -22.71 26.84
N ILE A 16 -21.26 -21.65 27.31
CA ILE A 16 -21.64 -21.51 28.73
C ILE A 16 -22.85 -22.36 29.06
N GLY A 17 -23.85 -22.44 28.17
CA GLY A 17 -25.06 -23.24 28.33
C GLY A 17 -24.75 -24.71 28.50
N ASP A 18 -23.99 -25.29 27.57
CA ASP A 18 -23.61 -26.71 27.59
C ASP A 18 -22.85 -27.07 28.88
N ALA A 19 -21.93 -26.20 29.33
CA ALA A 19 -21.18 -26.41 30.56
C ALA A 19 -22.06 -26.36 31.83
N CYS A 20 -23.08 -25.49 31.85
CA CYS A 20 -24.02 -25.40 32.97
C CYS A 20 -24.96 -26.60 33.01
N GLU A 21 -25.46 -27.05 31.85
CA GLU A 21 -26.32 -28.23 31.75
C GLU A 21 -25.59 -29.51 32.19
N GLU A 22 -24.33 -29.69 31.77
CA GLU A 22 -23.51 -30.85 32.16
C GLU A 22 -23.33 -30.94 33.69
N HIS A 23 -23.18 -29.80 34.37
CA HIS A 23 -22.92 -29.73 35.81
C HIS A 23 -24.18 -29.45 36.64
N GLY A 24 -25.36 -29.35 36.03
CA GLY A 24 -26.63 -29.04 36.70
C GLY A 24 -26.64 -27.67 37.40
N LEU A 25 -25.89 -26.69 36.88
CA LEU A 25 -25.76 -25.35 37.44
C LEU A 25 -26.77 -24.38 36.81
N PRO A 26 -27.23 -23.34 37.55
CA PRO A 26 -28.07 -22.30 36.98
C PRO A 26 -27.29 -21.43 35.99
N HIS A 27 -27.96 -20.96 34.93
CA HIS A 27 -27.33 -20.11 33.91
C HIS A 27 -26.90 -18.76 34.51
N PRO A 28 -25.62 -18.38 34.40
CA PRO A 28 -25.12 -17.13 34.96
C PRO A 28 -25.48 -15.91 34.09
N THR A 29 -25.33 -14.72 34.66
CA THR A 29 -25.36 -13.47 33.88
C THR A 29 -24.08 -13.33 33.06
N VAL A 30 -24.22 -13.21 31.74
CA VAL A 30 -23.10 -13.03 30.81
C VAL A 30 -22.88 -11.53 30.57
N ILE A 31 -21.63 -11.07 30.74
CA ILE A 31 -21.22 -9.68 30.51
C ILE A 31 -20.12 -9.69 29.44
N THR A 32 -20.13 -8.68 28.55
CA THR A 32 -19.11 -8.51 27.51
C THR A 32 -18.53 -7.10 27.53
N GLU A 33 -17.21 -6.99 27.44
CA GLU A 33 -16.46 -5.71 27.42
C GLU A 33 -16.11 -5.32 25.98
N SER A 34 -17.10 -5.37 25.08
CA SER A 34 -16.91 -5.18 23.63
C SER A 34 -16.77 -3.69 23.22
N GLY A 35 -15.86 -2.96 23.85
CA GLY A 35 -15.69 -1.51 23.67
C GLY A 35 -15.37 -1.09 22.23
N ARG A 36 -14.49 -1.82 21.53
CA ARG A 36 -14.19 -1.55 20.12
C ARG A 36 -15.40 -1.80 19.20
N ALA A 37 -16.26 -2.78 19.51
CA ALA A 37 -17.43 -3.05 18.68
C ALA A 37 -18.42 -1.86 18.70
N VAL A 38 -18.54 -1.20 19.85
CA VAL A 38 -19.40 -0.03 20.04
C VAL A 38 -18.76 1.25 19.53
N THR A 39 -17.45 1.43 19.75
CA THR A 39 -16.74 2.70 19.46
C THR A 39 -16.05 2.73 18.10
N ALA A 40 -15.95 1.64 17.35
CA ALA A 40 -15.24 1.69 16.06
C ALA A 40 -15.91 2.62 15.02
N HIS A 41 -17.24 2.72 15.04
CA HIS A 41 -18.01 3.38 13.96
C HIS A 41 -18.65 4.72 14.37
N HIS A 42 -18.42 5.20 15.59
CA HIS A 42 -19.04 6.44 16.08
C HIS A 42 -18.33 7.72 15.62
N THR A 43 -17.11 7.60 15.07
CA THR A 43 -16.30 8.75 14.67
C THR A 43 -15.71 8.53 13.29
N VAL A 44 -15.80 9.54 12.44
CA VAL A 44 -15.19 9.59 11.10
C VAL A 44 -14.21 10.75 11.05
N LEU A 45 -12.96 10.48 10.66
CA LEU A 45 -11.97 11.53 10.39
C LEU A 45 -12.09 11.99 8.93
N VAL A 46 -12.49 13.23 8.73
CA VAL A 46 -12.52 13.86 7.40
C VAL A 46 -11.38 14.87 7.30
N SER A 47 -10.53 14.71 6.29
CA SER A 47 -9.41 15.61 6.00
C SER A 47 -9.29 15.86 4.52
N ASN A 48 -8.82 17.05 4.16
CA ASN A 48 -8.52 17.40 2.77
C ASN A 48 -7.19 16.80 2.33
N ILE A 49 -7.07 16.57 1.02
CA ILE A 49 -5.81 16.20 0.38
C ILE A 49 -5.02 17.50 0.13
N ILE A 50 -3.93 17.69 0.85
CA ILE A 50 -3.07 18.90 0.72
C ILE A 50 -2.09 18.82 -0.45
N GLY A 51 -1.81 17.61 -0.93
CA GLY A 51 -0.87 17.38 -2.02
C GLY A 51 -0.92 15.94 -2.49
N VAL A 52 -0.72 15.76 -3.80
CA VAL A 52 -0.58 14.46 -4.44
C VAL A 52 0.74 14.45 -5.20
N GLU A 53 1.59 13.48 -4.88
CA GLU A 53 2.74 13.18 -5.73
C GLU A 53 2.24 12.24 -6.83
N ARG A 54 2.27 12.73 -8.06
CA ARG A 54 1.97 11.93 -9.25
C ARG A 54 3.21 11.84 -10.09
N ASN A 55 3.39 10.68 -10.69
CA ASN A 55 4.45 10.51 -11.64
C ASN A 55 4.10 11.25 -12.93
N GLU A 56 5.00 12.12 -13.39
CA GLU A 56 4.87 12.81 -14.66
C GLU A 56 5.64 12.02 -15.71
N TYR A 57 4.90 11.39 -16.61
CA TYR A 57 5.50 10.64 -17.71
C TYR A 57 5.95 11.62 -18.78
N THR A 58 7.26 11.83 -18.87
CA THR A 58 7.88 12.60 -19.94
C THR A 58 8.41 11.65 -21.01
N ASP A 59 8.31 12.07 -22.28
CA ASP A 59 8.97 11.36 -23.37
C ASP A 59 10.48 11.38 -23.13
N PRO A 60 11.11 10.20 -22.95
CA PRO A 60 12.50 10.15 -22.60
C PRO A 60 13.38 10.58 -23.79
N THR A 61 14.41 11.35 -23.49
CA THR A 61 15.41 11.78 -24.47
C THR A 61 16.51 10.74 -24.60
N ALA A 62 17.09 10.63 -25.80
CA ALA A 62 18.21 9.74 -26.02
C ALA A 62 19.40 10.13 -25.11
N PRO A 63 20.11 9.15 -24.53
CA PRO A 63 21.32 9.43 -23.75
C PRO A 63 22.43 9.94 -24.68
N ALA A 64 23.46 10.56 -24.10
CA ALA A 64 24.65 10.95 -24.85
C ALA A 64 25.37 9.71 -25.42
N GLU A 65 26.06 9.87 -26.56
CA GLU A 65 26.77 8.75 -27.22
C GLU A 65 27.91 8.18 -26.36
N ASP A 66 28.46 8.97 -25.45
CA ASP A 66 29.51 8.59 -24.50
C ASP A 66 28.96 8.12 -23.14
N ALA A 67 27.64 8.01 -22.99
CA ALA A 67 27.02 7.58 -21.75
C ALA A 67 27.45 6.14 -21.37
N PRO A 68 27.57 5.82 -20.07
CA PRO A 68 27.85 4.47 -19.61
C PRO A 68 26.92 3.40 -20.19
N ARG A 69 27.45 2.19 -20.40
CA ARG A 69 26.72 1.08 -21.05
C ARG A 69 25.35 0.78 -20.44
N ALA A 70 25.20 0.88 -19.12
CA ALA A 70 23.92 0.63 -18.45
C ALA A 70 22.81 1.58 -18.91
N LEU A 71 23.13 2.85 -19.18
CA LEU A 71 22.16 3.84 -19.71
C LEU A 71 21.81 3.55 -21.16
N GLN A 72 22.80 3.12 -21.96
CA GLN A 72 22.60 2.72 -23.35
C GLN A 72 21.70 1.48 -23.44
N ASN A 73 21.94 0.45 -22.62
CA ASN A 73 21.11 -0.75 -22.52
C ASN A 73 19.64 -0.41 -22.18
N LEU A 74 19.45 0.50 -21.21
CA LEU A 74 18.13 0.96 -20.80
C LEU A 74 17.40 1.66 -21.96
N TRP A 75 18.12 2.47 -22.74
CA TRP A 75 17.61 3.14 -23.94
C TRP A 75 17.29 2.17 -25.08
N GLU A 76 18.13 1.17 -25.30
CA GLU A 76 17.91 0.12 -26.30
C GLU A 76 16.63 -0.68 -25.99
N THR A 77 16.43 -1.03 -24.71
CA THR A 77 15.22 -1.70 -24.23
C THR A 77 13.97 -0.85 -24.51
N TRP A 78 14.03 0.45 -24.22
CA TRP A 78 12.94 1.38 -24.51
C TRP A 78 12.61 1.45 -26.01
N GLN A 79 13.62 1.53 -26.87
CA GLN A 79 13.43 1.52 -28.32
C GLN A 79 12.87 0.19 -28.81
N GLU A 80 13.31 -0.94 -28.25
CA GLU A 80 12.83 -2.27 -28.60
C GLU A 80 11.33 -2.43 -28.31
N MET A 81 10.87 -1.90 -27.17
CA MET A 81 9.46 -1.90 -26.77
C MET A 81 8.54 -1.19 -27.77
N HIS A 82 9.04 -0.15 -28.46
CA HIS A 82 8.26 0.65 -29.40
C HIS A 82 8.34 0.15 -30.85
N LYS A 83 9.21 -0.83 -31.15
CA LYS A 83 9.34 -1.37 -32.51
C LYS A 83 8.18 -2.32 -32.84
N PRO A 84 7.41 -2.07 -33.91
CA PRO A 84 6.32 -2.96 -34.30
C PRO A 84 6.88 -4.31 -34.79
N GLY A 85 6.45 -5.41 -34.16
CA GLY A 85 6.81 -6.77 -34.56
C GLY A 85 7.81 -7.49 -33.64
N THR A 86 8.31 -6.85 -32.59
CA THR A 86 9.13 -7.52 -31.57
C THR A 86 8.28 -8.55 -30.81
N ARG A 87 8.75 -9.81 -30.73
CA ARG A 87 8.07 -10.94 -30.07
C ARG A 87 8.56 -11.21 -28.65
N ARG A 88 9.07 -10.19 -27.97
CA ARG A 88 9.62 -10.32 -26.61
C ARG A 88 8.49 -10.20 -25.58
N SER A 89 8.65 -10.86 -24.43
CA SER A 89 7.62 -10.82 -23.39
C SER A 89 7.71 -9.52 -22.57
N LEU A 90 6.56 -8.94 -22.21
CA LEU A 90 6.49 -7.76 -21.33
C LEU A 90 7.28 -7.94 -20.02
N ARG A 91 7.33 -9.18 -19.52
CA ARG A 91 8.06 -9.53 -18.31
C ARG A 91 9.57 -9.40 -18.48
N GLU A 92 10.09 -9.72 -19.65
CA GLU A 92 11.51 -9.63 -19.95
C GLU A 92 11.98 -8.18 -19.96
N TRP A 93 11.27 -7.32 -20.70
CA TRP A 93 11.56 -5.87 -20.71
C TRP A 93 11.54 -5.26 -19.31
N LEU A 94 10.58 -5.69 -18.48
CA LEU A 94 10.52 -5.23 -17.09
C LEU A 94 11.69 -5.75 -16.24
N HIS A 95 12.12 -7.00 -16.45
CA HIS A 95 13.23 -7.56 -15.68
C HIS A 95 14.57 -6.91 -16.06
N ASP A 96 14.82 -6.74 -17.36
CA ASP A 96 16.03 -6.08 -17.85
C ASP A 96 16.13 -4.64 -17.32
N SER A 97 15.05 -3.88 -17.46
CA SER A 97 15.01 -2.50 -16.96
C SER A 97 15.17 -2.40 -15.44
N GLN A 98 14.70 -3.39 -14.67
CA GLN A 98 14.96 -3.46 -13.23
C GLN A 98 16.43 -3.75 -12.91
N MET A 99 17.07 -4.64 -13.67
CA MET A 99 18.49 -4.97 -13.48
C MET A 99 19.37 -3.78 -13.84
N ASP A 100 19.16 -3.15 -15.00
CA ASP A 100 19.93 -1.99 -15.44
C ASP A 100 19.76 -0.81 -14.46
N LEU A 101 18.55 -0.55 -13.97
CA LEU A 101 18.32 0.50 -12.95
C LEU A 101 19.05 0.19 -11.63
N HIS A 102 19.04 -1.08 -11.21
CA HIS A 102 19.74 -1.51 -10.01
C HIS A 102 21.26 -1.29 -10.12
N ASP A 103 21.84 -1.63 -11.27
CA ASP A 103 23.26 -1.41 -11.55
C ASP A 103 23.61 0.09 -11.52
N ILE A 104 22.74 0.95 -12.08
CA ILE A 104 22.91 2.41 -12.03
C ILE A 104 22.82 2.93 -10.58
N HIS A 105 21.93 2.40 -9.74
CA HIS A 105 21.82 2.76 -8.32
C HIS A 105 23.05 2.34 -7.51
N ILE A 106 23.57 1.13 -7.75
CA ILE A 106 24.82 0.67 -7.13
C ILE A 106 25.98 1.54 -7.59
N GLY A 107 26.10 1.78 -8.90
CA GLY A 107 27.16 2.59 -9.47
C GLY A 107 27.11 4.05 -9.01
N TYR A 108 25.93 4.62 -8.81
CA TYR A 108 25.79 5.95 -8.22
C TYR A 108 26.34 5.98 -6.79
N SER A 109 26.06 4.94 -6.00
CA SER A 109 26.54 4.83 -4.62
C SER A 109 28.06 4.70 -4.53
N SER A 110 28.70 4.11 -5.55
CA SER A 110 30.16 4.03 -5.67
C SER A 110 30.80 5.25 -6.35
N GLY A 111 30.00 6.22 -6.83
CA GLY A 111 30.48 7.42 -7.50
C GLY A 111 30.77 7.27 -9.00
N ALA A 112 30.36 6.16 -9.62
CA ALA A 112 30.52 5.89 -11.05
C ALA A 112 29.49 6.59 -11.95
N PHE A 113 28.36 7.05 -11.37
CA PHE A 113 27.31 7.78 -12.08
C PHE A 113 27.03 9.12 -11.40
N SER A 114 26.74 10.12 -12.22
CA SER A 114 26.27 11.44 -11.79
C SER A 114 24.81 11.41 -11.33
N LEU A 115 24.38 12.47 -10.63
CA LEU A 115 22.98 12.62 -10.22
C LEU A 115 22.05 12.76 -11.44
N GLN A 116 22.53 13.41 -12.50
CA GLN A 116 21.78 13.63 -13.74
C GLN A 116 21.51 12.31 -14.47
N GLU A 117 22.52 11.45 -14.56
CA GLU A 117 22.37 10.11 -15.17
C GLU A 117 21.42 9.22 -14.37
N ARG A 118 21.54 9.26 -13.03
CA ARG A 118 20.61 8.55 -12.15
C ARG A 118 19.18 9.06 -12.32
N ALA A 119 18.97 10.38 -12.34
CA ALA A 119 17.65 10.98 -12.52
C ALA A 119 17.05 10.61 -13.88
N TRP A 120 17.85 10.64 -14.95
CA TRP A 120 17.43 10.22 -16.27
C TRP A 120 17.00 8.74 -16.30
N ALA A 121 17.78 7.85 -15.67
CA ALA A 121 17.48 6.43 -15.62
C ALA A 121 16.18 6.13 -14.84
N GLU A 122 15.98 6.82 -13.70
CA GLU A 122 14.74 6.69 -12.91
C GLU A 122 13.52 7.15 -13.71
N GLN A 123 13.61 8.28 -14.43
CA GLN A 123 12.52 8.77 -15.28
C GLN A 123 12.21 7.80 -16.44
N LEU A 124 13.23 7.29 -17.11
CA LEU A 124 13.06 6.34 -18.20
C LEU A 124 12.43 5.02 -17.71
N TYR A 125 12.86 4.52 -16.55
CA TYR A 125 12.28 3.34 -15.92
C TYR A 125 10.79 3.49 -15.60
N LEU A 126 10.42 4.67 -15.10
CA LEU A 126 9.02 5.00 -14.80
C LEU A 126 8.16 5.05 -16.07
N SER A 127 8.67 5.63 -17.16
CA SER A 127 8.02 5.63 -18.47
C SER A 127 7.87 4.20 -19.03
N MET A 128 8.88 3.34 -18.90
CA MET A 128 8.78 1.91 -19.26
C MET A 128 7.70 1.19 -18.47
N CYS A 129 7.65 1.39 -17.15
CA CYS A 129 6.63 0.78 -16.30
C CYS A 129 5.22 1.22 -16.72
N HIS A 130 5.05 2.48 -17.13
CA HIS A 130 3.77 2.99 -17.62
C HIS A 130 3.35 2.33 -18.94
N GLU A 131 4.30 2.12 -19.85
CA GLU A 131 4.01 1.47 -21.13
C GLU A 131 3.67 -0.03 -20.96
N VAL A 132 4.43 -0.72 -20.12
CA VAL A 132 4.12 -2.10 -19.70
C VAL A 132 2.76 -2.19 -18.99
N GLN A 133 2.36 -1.14 -18.28
CA GLN A 133 1.05 -1.06 -17.63
C GLN A 133 -0.10 -0.98 -18.65
N LYS A 134 0.05 -0.16 -19.70
CA LYS A 134 -0.98 -0.04 -20.75
C LYS A 134 -1.19 -1.34 -21.53
N GLN A 135 -0.13 -2.10 -21.75
CA GLN A 135 -0.17 -3.31 -22.58
C GLN A 135 -0.64 -4.56 -21.83
N LEU A 136 -0.80 -4.51 -20.50
CA LEU A 136 -1.23 -5.68 -19.76
C LEU A 136 -2.75 -5.83 -19.70
N ASP A 137 -3.19 -7.03 -20.02
CA ASP A 137 -4.58 -7.46 -19.90
C ASP A 137 -4.93 -7.79 -18.42
N PRO A 138 -5.91 -7.10 -17.81
CA PRO A 138 -6.37 -7.39 -16.46
C PRO A 138 -6.95 -8.80 -16.30
N GLN A 139 -7.39 -9.43 -17.39
CA GLN A 139 -8.11 -10.70 -17.38
C GLN A 139 -7.20 -11.92 -17.51
N LYS A 140 -5.92 -11.74 -17.88
CA LYS A 140 -4.93 -12.82 -17.96
C LYS A 140 -4.03 -12.78 -16.73
N PRO A 141 -4.25 -13.63 -15.70
CA PRO A 141 -3.52 -13.57 -14.44
C PRO A 141 -2.07 -14.08 -14.52
N CYS A 142 -1.48 -14.22 -15.72
CA CYS A 142 -0.10 -14.69 -15.89
C CYS A 142 0.95 -13.71 -15.34
N ALA A 143 0.51 -12.56 -14.83
CA ALA A 143 1.27 -11.61 -14.04
C ALA A 143 1.84 -12.26 -12.76
N SER A 144 3.14 -12.54 -12.76
CA SER A 144 3.91 -12.84 -11.55
C SER A 144 3.73 -11.73 -10.48
N PRO A 145 4.04 -11.99 -9.19
CA PRO A 145 3.94 -10.99 -8.12
C PRO A 145 4.59 -9.64 -8.44
N ASP A 146 5.64 -9.65 -9.27
CA ASP A 146 6.38 -8.48 -9.72
C ASP A 146 5.51 -7.48 -10.51
N TYR A 147 4.53 -7.97 -11.27
CA TYR A 147 3.67 -7.10 -12.07
C TYR A 147 2.65 -6.32 -11.20
N ARG A 148 2.16 -6.92 -10.10
CA ARG A 148 1.32 -6.15 -9.16
C ARG A 148 2.13 -5.06 -8.45
N ARG A 149 3.45 -5.21 -8.37
CA ARG A 149 4.36 -4.24 -7.75
C ARG A 149 4.54 -3.01 -8.63
N THR A 150 4.65 -3.16 -9.96
CA THR A 150 4.66 -2.03 -10.91
C THR A 150 3.34 -1.29 -10.94
N ALA A 151 2.21 -2.00 -10.91
CA ALA A 151 0.89 -1.37 -10.81
C ALA A 151 0.72 -0.52 -9.52
N ARG A 152 1.32 -0.93 -8.40
CA ARG A 152 1.36 -0.13 -7.16
C ARG A 152 2.37 1.02 -7.22
N ALA A 153 3.51 0.83 -7.88
CA ALA A 153 4.53 1.87 -8.03
C ALA A 153 4.05 3.04 -8.92
N ASN A 154 3.29 2.74 -9.97
CA ASN A 154 2.73 3.75 -10.88
C ASN A 154 1.37 4.30 -10.43
N GLY A 155 0.55 3.49 -9.75
CA GLY A 155 -0.75 3.91 -9.22
C GLY A 155 -0.70 4.50 -7.81
N GLY A 156 0.49 4.54 -7.18
CA GLY A 156 0.71 5.04 -5.83
C GLY A 156 0.59 6.55 -5.79
N GLN A 157 -0.66 7.06 -5.76
CA GLN A 157 -0.90 8.39 -5.22
C GLN A 157 -0.47 8.35 -3.76
N ASN A 158 0.76 8.79 -3.49
CA ASN A 158 1.20 9.05 -2.12
C ASN A 158 0.44 10.30 -1.65
N VAL A 159 -0.77 10.08 -1.16
CA VAL A 159 -1.58 11.10 -0.50
C VAL A 159 -0.87 11.43 0.80
N ARG A 160 -0.21 12.59 0.84
CA ARG A 160 0.36 13.11 2.08
C ARG A 160 -0.78 13.62 2.95
N GLN A 161 -1.35 12.73 3.74
CA GLN A 161 -2.17 13.11 4.88
C GLN A 161 -1.22 13.29 6.07
N LEU A 162 -1.15 14.51 6.60
CA LEU A 162 -0.41 14.78 7.82
C LEU A 162 -1.16 14.09 8.97
N LEU A 163 -0.77 12.86 9.31
CA LEU A 163 -1.29 12.14 10.48
C LEU A 163 -0.65 12.71 11.74
N ALA A 164 -0.93 13.98 12.03
CA ALA A 164 -0.78 14.54 13.35
C ALA A 164 -2.20 14.92 13.78
N VAL A 165 -2.81 14.07 14.62
CA VAL A 165 -4.05 14.43 15.31
C VAL A 165 -3.69 15.57 16.25
N PRO A 166 -4.19 16.81 16.06
CA PRO A 166 -4.11 17.77 17.12
C PRO A 166 -4.94 17.22 18.28
N VAL A 167 -4.31 17.02 19.43
CA VAL A 167 -4.99 16.70 20.70
C VAL A 167 -5.66 17.99 21.21
N ASP A 168 -6.52 18.59 20.39
CA ASP A 168 -7.43 19.63 20.84
C ASP A 168 -8.72 18.94 21.27
N ALA A 169 -8.63 18.30 22.44
CA ALA A 169 -9.78 17.85 23.20
C ALA A 169 -10.56 19.08 23.69
N GLY A 170 -11.30 19.69 22.78
CA GLY A 170 -12.34 20.67 23.10
C GLY A 170 -13.52 19.95 23.76
N CYS A 171 -13.44 19.75 25.08
CA CYS A 171 -14.60 19.42 25.91
C CYS A 171 -15.62 20.56 25.84
N VAL A 172 -16.56 20.51 24.89
CA VAL A 172 -17.77 21.33 24.93
C VAL A 172 -18.82 20.53 25.71
N GLY A 173 -19.18 21.08 26.87
CA GLY A 173 -19.99 20.43 27.89
C GLY A 173 -21.35 19.91 27.40
N GLY A 174 -21.57 18.63 27.65
CA GLY A 174 -22.87 18.00 27.74
C GLY A 174 -22.82 17.04 28.92
N SER A 175 -23.48 17.40 30.01
CA SER A 175 -23.55 16.64 31.25
C SER A 175 -24.11 15.24 31.02
N ILE A 176 -23.24 14.22 30.98
CA ILE A 176 -23.63 12.85 31.26
C ILE A 176 -23.02 12.51 32.61
N SER A 177 -23.88 12.47 33.62
CA SER A 177 -23.55 12.06 34.99
C SER A 177 -22.97 10.63 34.96
N CYS A 178 -21.65 10.52 34.87
CA CYS A 178 -20.93 9.28 35.09
C CYS A 178 -20.64 9.14 36.59
N SER A 179 -21.69 8.84 37.35
CA SER A 179 -21.56 8.37 38.72
C SER A 179 -21.35 6.86 38.68
N LEU A 180 -20.10 6.40 38.57
CA LEU A 180 -19.66 5.18 39.24
C LEU A 180 -18.13 5.18 39.39
N CYS A 181 -17.75 5.50 40.63
CA CYS A 181 -16.47 5.33 41.32
C CYS A 181 -15.54 4.22 40.78
N CYS A 182 -14.40 4.61 40.19
CA CYS A 182 -13.19 3.80 40.20
C CYS A 182 -12.11 4.54 41.00
N ARG A 183 -12.09 4.24 42.30
CA ARG A 183 -11.05 4.65 43.24
C ARG A 183 -9.89 3.66 43.13
N TRP A 184 -8.78 4.06 42.49
CA TRP A 184 -7.50 3.35 42.60
C TRP A 184 -6.64 4.00 43.70
N LYS A 185 -6.62 3.35 44.86
CA LYS A 185 -5.49 3.22 45.80
C LYS A 185 -5.13 1.72 45.73
N ALA A 186 -3.91 1.26 45.59
CA ALA A 186 -2.59 1.81 45.86
C ALA A 186 -1.60 1.45 44.73
#